data_AF-G0NYA7-F1
#
_entry.id   AF-G0NYA7-F1
#
_cell.length_a   1.000
_cell.length_b   1.000
_cell.length_c   1.000
_cell.angle_alpha   90.00
_cell.angle_beta   90.00
_cell.angle_gamma   90.00
#
_symmetry.space_group_name_H-M   'P 1'
#
loop_
_entity.id
_entity.type
_entity.pdbx_description
1 polymer ?
#
loop_
_entity_poly.entity_id
_entity_poly.type
_entity_poly.pdbx_seq_one_letter_code
_entity_poly.pdbx_strand_id
1 'polypeptide(L)'
;MAIPLFRLPLLVIKLILESMRFCEMFVLTSASSKTKQYVKSLVKVKNHEMLIIMEKGELLFQFQHISNPDFWEQIYSEWGKSHPKNVFFLKIGTIDQVPSEFSPAENGTAVLTIYWNENINHGAMLYNALIELFKLPVKYIQMDLTGVEVKTQRGWIKLFNETLSAASLLAIVGECDYSDCVWIRENVKTENGLAFNITL
;
A
#
# COMPACT_ATOMS: atom_id res chain seq x y z
N MET A 1 27.78 7.87 -5.44
CA MET A 1 27.88 8.94 -4.42
C MET A 1 27.34 8.43 -3.09
N ALA A 2 27.97 8.78 -1.96
CA ALA A 2 27.45 8.43 -0.64
C ALA A 2 26.53 9.54 -0.14
N ILE A 3 25.29 9.21 0.24
CA ILE A 3 24.33 10.14 0.81
C ILE A 3 24.94 10.72 2.11
N PRO A 4 24.99 12.05 2.30
CA PRO A 4 25.60 12.68 3.48
C PRO A 4 25.07 12.17 4.83
N LEU A 5 23.82 11.71 4.87
CA LEU A 5 23.20 11.03 6.01
C LEU A 5 24.11 9.96 6.63
N PHE A 6 24.82 9.18 5.80
CA PHE A 6 25.68 8.09 6.28
C PHE A 6 27.04 8.53 6.82
N ARG A 7 27.33 9.83 6.83
CA ARG A 7 28.49 10.39 7.53
C ARG A 7 28.17 10.74 8.98
N LEU A 8 26.89 10.71 9.36
CA LEU A 8 26.46 10.99 10.72
C LEU A 8 26.71 9.79 11.64
N PRO A 9 26.85 10.02 12.96
CA PRO A 9 26.88 8.94 13.94
C PRO A 9 25.62 8.06 13.85
N LEU A 10 25.77 6.77 14.08
CA LEU A 10 24.69 5.79 13.90
C LEU A 10 23.42 6.14 14.70
N LEU A 11 23.58 6.63 15.93
CA LEU A 11 22.45 7.06 16.77
C LEU A 11 21.70 8.24 16.17
N VAL A 12 22.40 9.17 15.53
CA VAL A 12 21.78 10.33 14.85
C VAL A 12 21.00 9.84 13.63
N ILE A 13 21.56 8.92 12.85
CA ILE A 13 20.84 8.31 11.72
C ILE A 13 19.57 7.62 12.22
N LYS A 14 19.67 6.83 13.29
CA LYS A 14 18.53 6.15 13.88
C LYS A 14 17.43 7.13 14.29
N LEU A 15 17.78 8.20 15.00
CA LEU A 15 16.82 9.23 15.43
C LEU A 15 16.13 9.89 14.24
N ILE A 16 16.87 10.23 13.18
CA ILE A 16 16.31 10.80 11.94
C ILE A 16 15.32 9.81 11.30
N LEU A 17 15.67 8.53 11.21
CA LEU A 17 14.80 7.52 10.62
C LEU A 17 13.56 7.25 11.47
N GLU A 18 13.67 7.28 12.80
CA GLU A 18 12.53 7.10 13.72
C GLU A 18 11.59 8.32 13.77
N SER A 19 12.06 9.51 13.38
CA SER A 19 11.22 10.70 13.24
C SER A 19 10.55 10.84 11.87
N MET A 20 10.96 10.04 10.88
CA MET A 20 10.38 10.06 9.54
C MET A 20 9.03 9.35 9.52
N ARG A 21 8.15 9.86 8.68
CA ARG A 21 6.86 9.26 8.33
C ARG A 21 7.05 8.03 7.44
N PHE A 22 6.05 7.14 7.36
CA PHE A 22 6.10 5.94 6.53
C PHE A 22 6.39 6.26 5.07
N CYS A 23 5.70 7.27 4.52
CA CYS A 23 5.89 7.66 3.13
C CYS A 23 7.29 8.21 2.88
N GLU A 24 7.82 9.02 3.80
CA GLU A 24 9.18 9.57 3.74
C GLU A 24 10.24 8.47 3.81
N MET A 25 10.08 7.52 4.73
CA MET A 25 10.97 6.36 4.84
C MET A 25 10.94 5.53 3.57
N PHE A 26 9.75 5.26 3.02
CA PHE A 26 9.60 4.50 1.78
C PHE A 26 10.34 5.19 0.63
N VAL A 27 10.12 6.50 0.43
CA VAL A 27 10.82 7.30 -0.59
C VAL A 27 12.34 7.28 -0.36
N LEU A 28 12.82 7.42 0.88
CA LEU A 28 14.25 7.38 1.20
C LEU A 28 14.88 6.02 0.83
N THR A 29 14.15 4.91 1.00
CA THR A 29 14.67 3.59 0.65
C THR A 29 14.82 3.39 -0.85
N SER A 30 14.11 4.15 -1.68
CA SER A 30 14.29 4.12 -3.14
C SER A 30 15.63 4.71 -3.59
N ALA A 31 16.25 5.58 -2.78
CA ALA A 31 17.47 6.29 -3.16
C ALA A 31 18.70 5.37 -3.29
N SER A 32 18.78 4.28 -2.51
CA SER A 32 19.86 3.30 -2.61
C SER A 32 19.55 2.00 -1.86
N SER A 33 20.20 0.89 -2.24
CA SER A 33 20.17 -0.35 -1.45
C SER A 33 20.69 -0.14 -0.02
N LYS A 34 21.64 0.80 0.17
CA LYS A 34 22.20 1.16 1.47
C LYS A 34 21.15 1.82 2.37
N THR A 35 20.35 2.77 1.87
CA THR A 35 19.26 3.38 2.67
C THR A 35 18.24 2.33 3.07
N LYS A 36 17.84 1.45 2.15
CA LYS A 36 16.95 0.33 2.44
C LYS A 36 17.49 -0.56 3.57
N GLN A 37 18.78 -0.92 3.54
CA GLN A 37 19.40 -1.73 4.59
C GLN A 37 19.42 -1.02 5.95
N TYR A 38 19.70 0.28 5.98
CA TYR A 38 19.70 1.06 7.22
C TYR A 38 18.29 1.15 7.82
N VAL A 39 17.27 1.46 7.02
CA VAL A 39 15.88 1.49 7.51
C VAL A 39 15.48 0.13 8.07
N LYS A 40 15.70 -0.97 7.32
CA LYS A 40 15.36 -2.33 7.78
C LYS A 40 16.07 -2.77 9.06
N SER A 41 17.26 -2.24 9.34
CA SER A 41 18.08 -2.63 10.50
C SER A 41 17.86 -1.75 11.73
N LEU A 42 17.62 -0.46 11.52
CA LEU A 42 17.52 0.53 12.61
C LEU A 42 16.09 0.83 13.02
N VAL A 43 15.14 0.79 12.09
CA VAL A 43 13.74 1.12 12.36
C VAL A 43 12.98 -0.14 12.74
N LYS A 44 12.34 -0.11 13.90
CA LYS A 44 11.39 -1.14 14.33
C LYS A 44 10.02 -0.49 14.44
N VAL A 45 9.17 -0.71 13.45
CA VAL A 45 7.81 -0.24 13.49
C VAL A 45 7.04 -1.05 14.54
N LYS A 46 6.47 -0.36 15.52
CA LYS A 46 5.63 -0.93 16.57
C LYS A 46 4.33 -0.13 16.65
N ASN A 47 3.28 -0.73 17.20
CA ASN A 47 1.99 -0.08 17.45
C ASN A 47 1.31 0.49 16.18
N HIS A 48 1.64 -0.06 15.02
CA HIS A 48 0.99 0.27 13.77
C HIS A 48 0.48 -0.99 13.09
N GLU A 49 -0.54 -0.83 12.27
CA GLU A 49 -1.08 -1.87 11.41
C GLU A 49 -1.33 -1.31 10.00
N MET A 50 -1.39 -2.23 9.04
CA MET A 50 -1.66 -1.90 7.65
C MET A 50 -3.10 -2.25 7.29
N LEU A 51 -3.79 -1.30 6.68
CA LEU A 51 -5.11 -1.48 6.08
C LEU A 51 -4.94 -1.33 4.57
N ILE A 52 -5.61 -2.18 3.80
CA ILE A 52 -5.62 -2.11 2.34
C ILE A 52 -7.04 -1.85 1.88
N ILE A 53 -7.25 -0.74 1.18
CA ILE A 53 -8.55 -0.36 0.64
C ILE A 53 -8.47 -0.45 -0.88
N MET A 54 -9.41 -1.17 -1.48
CA MET A 54 -9.56 -1.31 -2.92
C MET A 54 -10.89 -0.67 -3.31
N GLU A 55 -10.84 0.48 -3.98
CA GLU A 55 -12.03 1.24 -4.38
C GLU A 55 -11.79 1.92 -5.72
N LYS A 56 -12.85 2.09 -6.54
CA LYS A 56 -12.78 2.81 -7.84
C LYS A 56 -11.65 2.37 -8.77
N GLY A 57 -11.24 1.10 -8.69
CA GLY A 57 -10.12 0.56 -9.48
C GLY A 57 -8.72 0.91 -8.96
N GLU A 58 -8.61 1.50 -7.78
CA GLU A 58 -7.37 1.92 -7.14
C GLU A 58 -7.03 1.05 -5.92
N LEU A 59 -5.76 1.12 -5.49
CA LEU A 59 -5.27 0.43 -4.31
C LEU A 59 -4.67 1.44 -3.33
N LEU A 60 -5.19 1.47 -2.11
CA LEU A 60 -4.71 2.36 -1.06
C LEU A 60 -4.10 1.51 0.06
N PHE A 61 -2.89 1.88 0.48
CA PHE A 61 -2.22 1.32 1.63
C PHE A 61 -2.22 2.34 2.76
N GLN A 62 -2.94 2.06 3.83
CA GLN A 62 -3.03 2.92 4.99
C GLN A 62 -2.23 2.35 6.16
N PHE A 63 -1.40 3.19 6.77
CA PHE A 63 -0.63 2.90 7.97
C PHE A 63 -1.30 3.61 9.12
N GLN A 64 -1.81 2.85 10.09
CA GLN A 64 -2.61 3.40 11.19
C GLN A 64 -1.99 3.06 12.53
N HIS A 65 -2.00 4.03 13.47
CA HIS A 65 -1.57 3.77 14.84
C HIS A 65 -2.67 3.01 15.62
N ILE A 66 -2.31 1.90 16.25
CA ILE A 66 -3.27 0.99 16.91
C ILE A 66 -4.08 1.70 18.01
N SER A 67 -3.44 2.57 18.79
CA SER A 67 -4.12 3.30 19.88
C SER A 67 -4.69 4.67 19.46
N ASN A 68 -4.42 5.12 18.23
CA ASN A 68 -4.93 6.39 17.73
C ASN A 68 -5.27 6.25 16.24
N PRO A 69 -6.45 5.70 15.93
CA PRO A 69 -6.90 5.43 14.57
C PRO A 69 -6.95 6.68 13.68
N ASP A 70 -7.14 7.87 14.26
CA ASP A 70 -7.23 9.13 13.50
C ASP A 70 -5.85 9.58 12.96
N PHE A 71 -4.77 9.01 13.49
CA PHE A 71 -3.43 9.25 12.98
C PHE A 71 -3.05 8.17 11.96
N TRP A 72 -3.09 8.53 10.69
CA TRP A 72 -2.73 7.63 9.61
C TRP A 72 -1.95 8.31 8.48
N GLU A 73 -1.29 7.47 7.70
CA GLU A 73 -0.60 7.82 6.45
C GLU A 73 -1.09 6.92 5.33
N GLN A 74 -1.05 7.42 4.09
CA GLN A 74 -1.52 6.66 2.93
C GLN A 74 -0.53 6.70 1.78
N ILE A 75 -0.42 5.55 1.12
CA ILE A 75 0.22 5.40 -0.18
C ILE A 75 -0.85 4.96 -1.18
N TYR A 76 -1.09 5.77 -2.19
CA TYR A 76 -2.03 5.49 -3.27
C TYR A 76 -1.30 4.86 -4.45
N SER A 77 -1.95 3.85 -5.04
CA SER A 77 -1.53 3.22 -6.28
C SER A 77 -2.61 3.48 -7.32
N GLU A 78 -2.32 4.39 -8.25
CA GLU A 78 -3.21 4.77 -9.35
C GLU A 78 -2.81 4.04 -10.64
N TRP A 79 -3.80 3.55 -11.38
CA TRP A 79 -3.62 2.80 -12.62
C TRP A 79 -4.19 3.55 -13.82
N GLY A 80 -3.50 3.51 -14.97
CA GLY A 80 -4.04 3.97 -16.25
C GLY A 80 -4.29 5.49 -16.36
N LYS A 81 -3.93 6.27 -15.33
CA LYS A 81 -4.05 7.72 -15.32
C LYS A 81 -2.75 8.37 -15.79
N SER A 82 -2.89 9.46 -16.57
CA SER A 82 -1.76 10.32 -16.87
C SER A 82 -1.25 10.95 -15.57
N HIS A 83 0.04 10.79 -15.28
CA HIS A 83 0.63 11.45 -14.14
C HIS A 83 0.89 12.95 -14.44
N PRO A 84 0.96 13.81 -13.41
CA PRO A 84 1.34 15.20 -13.58
C PRO A 84 2.73 15.38 -14.21
N LYS A 85 3.03 16.58 -14.72
CA LYS A 85 4.34 16.89 -15.33
C LYS A 85 5.49 16.88 -14.32
N ASN A 86 5.20 17.24 -13.06
CA ASN A 86 6.20 17.40 -12.00
C ASN A 86 6.13 16.22 -11.03
N VAL A 87 6.63 15.08 -11.47
CA VAL A 87 6.76 13.86 -10.65
C VAL A 87 8.23 13.59 -10.32
N PHE A 88 8.46 12.88 -9.22
CA PHE A 88 9.74 12.22 -8.98
C PHE A 88 9.62 10.73 -9.28
N PHE A 89 10.75 10.06 -9.38
CA PHE A 89 10.81 8.68 -9.83
C PHE A 89 11.35 7.77 -8.74
N LEU A 90 10.58 6.74 -8.38
CA LEU A 90 10.93 5.75 -7.38
C LEU A 90 11.39 4.45 -8.05
N LYS A 91 12.25 3.71 -7.35
CA LYS A 91 12.51 2.29 -7.60
C LYS A 91 11.61 1.46 -6.69
N ILE A 92 10.72 0.66 -7.27
CA ILE A 92 9.79 -0.21 -6.52
C ILE A 92 9.97 -1.64 -7.02
N GLY A 93 10.40 -2.53 -6.12
CA GLY A 93 10.74 -3.90 -6.48
C GLY A 93 11.82 -3.95 -7.57
N THR A 94 11.46 -4.53 -8.71
CA THR A 94 12.35 -4.65 -9.89
C THR A 94 12.16 -3.51 -10.90
N ILE A 95 11.18 -2.62 -10.69
CA ILE A 95 10.85 -1.55 -11.63
C ILE A 95 11.58 -0.28 -11.19
N ASP A 96 12.41 0.24 -12.09
CA ASP A 96 13.01 1.56 -11.98
C ASP A 96 12.13 2.59 -12.68
N GLN A 97 12.23 3.86 -12.26
CA GLN A 97 11.53 4.99 -12.87
C GLN A 97 9.99 4.93 -12.72
N VAL A 98 9.49 4.51 -11.56
CA VAL A 98 8.04 4.59 -11.26
C VAL A 98 7.67 6.04 -10.93
N PRO A 99 6.81 6.72 -11.71
CA PRO A 99 6.39 8.08 -11.44
C PRO A 99 5.64 8.15 -10.10
N SER A 100 5.95 9.16 -9.29
CA SER A 100 5.34 9.34 -7.98
C SER A 100 5.32 10.80 -7.57
N GLU A 101 4.37 11.17 -6.71
CA GLU A 101 4.27 12.51 -6.14
C GLU A 101 3.79 12.49 -4.70
N PHE A 102 4.03 13.60 -4.00
CA PHE A 102 3.35 13.90 -2.75
C PHE A 102 2.19 14.84 -3.03
N SER A 103 0.99 14.43 -2.66
CA SER A 103 -0.23 15.23 -2.74
C SER A 103 -0.79 15.45 -1.32
N PRO A 104 -1.50 16.56 -1.07
CA PRO A 104 -2.18 16.77 0.21
C PRO A 104 -3.43 15.88 0.31
N ALA A 105 -3.56 15.12 1.39
CA ALA A 105 -4.84 14.51 1.78
C ALA A 105 -5.81 15.57 2.34
N GLU A 106 -7.09 15.19 2.41
CA GLU A 106 -8.15 16.00 3.04
C GLU A 106 -7.84 16.38 4.49
N ASN A 107 -7.13 15.51 5.22
CA ASN A 107 -6.70 15.75 6.60
C ASN A 107 -5.41 16.59 6.71
N GLY A 108 -4.88 17.11 5.60
CA GLY A 108 -3.66 17.90 5.53
C GLY A 108 -2.36 17.09 5.64
N THR A 109 -2.41 15.76 5.75
CA THR A 109 -1.21 14.91 5.70
C THR A 109 -0.74 14.72 4.26
N ALA A 110 0.56 14.52 4.08
CA ALA A 110 1.10 14.18 2.76
C ALA A 110 0.76 12.73 2.41
N VAL A 111 0.20 12.54 1.23
CA VAL A 111 -0.08 11.24 0.61
C VAL A 111 0.95 10.99 -0.47
N LEU A 112 1.51 9.79 -0.49
CA LEU A 112 2.37 9.37 -1.60
C LEU A 112 1.52 8.70 -2.68
N THR A 113 1.39 9.33 -3.84
CA THR A 113 0.72 8.74 -5.00
C THR A 113 1.77 8.12 -5.92
N ILE A 114 1.52 6.88 -6.35
CA ILE A 114 2.37 6.10 -7.24
C ILE A 114 1.56 5.77 -8.49
N TYR A 115 2.09 6.17 -9.66
CA TYR A 115 1.41 5.97 -10.94
C TYR A 115 1.98 4.77 -11.65
N TRP A 116 1.08 3.90 -12.10
CA TRP A 116 1.43 2.66 -12.75
C TRP A 116 0.97 2.63 -14.20
N ASN A 117 1.87 2.18 -15.08
CA ASN A 117 1.51 1.87 -16.46
C ASN A 117 0.68 0.58 -16.51
N GLU A 118 -0.15 0.43 -17.55
CA GLU A 118 -0.94 -0.78 -17.74
C GLU A 118 -0.03 -1.99 -17.98
N ASN A 119 -0.39 -3.18 -17.46
CA ASN A 119 0.16 -4.53 -17.76
C ASN A 119 0.96 -5.30 -16.69
N ILE A 120 1.06 -4.86 -15.43
CA ILE A 120 1.75 -5.64 -14.38
C ILE A 120 0.89 -5.69 -13.11
N ASN A 121 1.01 -6.76 -12.31
CA ASN A 121 0.42 -6.86 -10.96
C ASN A 121 1.15 -5.91 -9.98
N HIS A 122 1.01 -4.62 -10.22
CA HIS A 122 1.72 -3.55 -9.54
C HIS A 122 1.32 -3.44 -8.05
N GLY A 123 0.06 -3.74 -7.73
CA GLY A 123 -0.43 -3.82 -6.36
C GLY A 123 0.34 -4.83 -5.51
N ALA A 124 0.57 -6.05 -6.04
CA ALA A 124 1.38 -7.06 -5.35
C ALA A 124 2.83 -6.61 -5.17
N MET A 125 3.42 -5.95 -6.18
CA MET A 125 4.81 -5.47 -6.10
C MET A 125 4.98 -4.38 -5.03
N LEU A 126 4.06 -3.43 -4.98
CA LEU A 126 4.04 -2.39 -3.95
C LEU A 126 3.83 -3.00 -2.57
N TYR A 127 2.83 -3.87 -2.40
CA TYR A 127 2.60 -4.58 -1.15
C TYR A 127 3.86 -5.30 -0.65
N ASN A 128 4.51 -6.07 -1.53
CA ASN A 128 5.72 -6.81 -1.18
C ASN A 128 6.86 -5.85 -0.74
N ALA A 129 7.01 -4.72 -1.42
CA ALA A 129 7.99 -3.71 -1.03
C ALA A 129 7.70 -3.11 0.36
N LEU A 130 6.43 -2.84 0.67
CA LEU A 130 6.00 -2.29 1.95
C LEU A 130 6.17 -3.30 3.09
N ILE A 131 5.77 -4.57 2.89
CA ILE A 131 5.95 -5.63 3.88
C ILE A 131 7.42 -5.94 4.13
N GLU A 132 8.24 -5.97 3.08
CA GLU A 132 9.69 -6.19 3.23
C GLU A 132 10.35 -5.09 4.09
N LEU A 133 9.84 -3.86 3.97
CA LEU A 133 10.39 -2.69 4.64
C LEU A 133 9.87 -2.56 6.08
N PHE A 134 8.56 -2.56 6.27
CA PHE A 134 7.92 -2.23 7.55
C PHE A 134 7.54 -3.44 8.38
N LYS A 135 7.39 -4.62 7.74
CA LYS A 135 7.00 -5.87 8.40
C LYS A 135 5.73 -5.74 9.25
N LEU A 136 4.79 -4.91 8.78
CA LEU A 136 3.54 -4.70 9.48
C LEU A 136 2.54 -5.82 9.17
N PRO A 137 1.73 -6.25 10.16
CA PRO A 137 0.61 -7.12 9.88
C PRO A 137 -0.44 -6.37 9.05
N VAL A 138 -1.03 -7.06 8.08
CA VAL A 138 -2.24 -6.59 7.40
C VAL A 138 -3.43 -6.92 8.28
N LYS A 139 -4.04 -5.89 8.86
CA LYS A 139 -5.17 -6.09 9.77
C LYS A 139 -6.45 -6.30 9.00
N TYR A 140 -6.70 -5.43 8.03
CA TYR A 140 -7.99 -5.30 7.39
C TYR A 140 -7.82 -5.01 5.90
N ILE A 141 -8.62 -5.67 5.09
CA ILE A 141 -8.76 -5.40 3.67
C ILE A 141 -10.21 -5.08 3.38
N GLN A 142 -10.46 -3.96 2.71
CA GLN A 142 -11.77 -3.60 2.20
C GLN A 142 -11.74 -3.61 0.67
N MET A 143 -12.71 -4.27 0.05
CA MET A 143 -12.96 -4.21 -1.38
C MET A 143 -14.34 -3.58 -1.61
N ASP A 144 -14.38 -2.34 -2.10
CA ASP A 144 -15.60 -1.68 -2.53
C ASP A 144 -15.82 -1.92 -4.02
N LEU A 145 -16.86 -2.69 -4.33
CA LEU A 145 -17.20 -3.10 -5.69
C LEU A 145 -18.01 -2.02 -6.46
N THR A 146 -18.46 -0.97 -5.78
CA THR A 146 -19.31 0.07 -6.35
C THR A 146 -18.64 0.76 -7.55
N GLY A 147 -19.26 0.66 -8.72
CA GLY A 147 -18.74 1.27 -9.96
C GLY A 147 -17.43 0.64 -10.49
N VAL A 148 -17.06 -0.55 -10.02
CA VAL A 148 -15.85 -1.25 -10.44
C VAL A 148 -16.19 -2.29 -11.51
N GLU A 149 -15.49 -2.28 -12.65
CA GLU A 149 -15.67 -3.28 -13.70
C GLU A 149 -15.39 -4.71 -13.20
N VAL A 150 -16.20 -5.67 -13.63
CA VAL A 150 -16.10 -7.10 -13.26
C VAL A 150 -14.68 -7.65 -13.41
N LYS A 151 -13.98 -7.28 -14.49
CA LYS A 151 -12.59 -7.70 -14.73
C LYS A 151 -11.66 -7.26 -13.58
N THR A 152 -11.84 -6.04 -13.08
CA THR A 152 -11.07 -5.47 -11.97
C THR A 152 -11.43 -6.15 -10.66
N GLN A 153 -12.72 -6.38 -10.40
CA GLN A 153 -13.19 -7.12 -9.22
C GLN A 153 -12.54 -8.51 -9.14
N ARG A 154 -12.57 -9.27 -10.25
CA ARG A 154 -11.92 -10.60 -10.32
C ARG A 154 -10.41 -10.51 -10.16
N GLY A 155 -9.79 -9.46 -10.69
CA GLY A 155 -8.37 -9.16 -10.48
C GLY A 155 -8.02 -8.95 -9.02
N TRP A 156 -8.86 -8.25 -8.26
CA TRP A 156 -8.69 -8.06 -6.81
C TRP A 156 -8.84 -9.35 -6.03
N ILE A 157 -9.81 -10.20 -6.36
CA ILE A 157 -9.94 -11.53 -5.72
C ILE A 157 -8.71 -12.39 -5.98
N LYS A 158 -8.18 -12.37 -7.22
CA LYS A 158 -6.95 -13.07 -7.55
C LYS A 158 -5.76 -12.55 -6.74
N LEU A 159 -5.57 -11.23 -6.69
CA LEU A 159 -4.53 -10.58 -5.90
C LEU A 159 -4.62 -10.96 -4.42
N PHE A 160 -5.83 -10.94 -3.85
CA PHE A 160 -6.05 -11.31 -2.46
C PHE A 160 -5.63 -12.76 -2.19
N ASN A 161 -6.13 -13.69 -2.99
CA ASN A 161 -5.81 -15.11 -2.81
C ASN A 161 -4.32 -15.41 -2.94
N GLU A 162 -3.64 -14.76 -3.89
CA GLU A 162 -2.22 -15.01 -4.18
C GLU A 162 -1.27 -14.32 -3.19
N THR A 163 -1.67 -13.15 -2.65
CA THR A 163 -0.71 -12.24 -1.98
C THR A 163 -1.18 -11.73 -0.62
N LEU A 164 -2.49 -11.55 -0.41
CA LEU A 164 -3.03 -10.82 0.75
C LEU A 164 -3.89 -11.68 1.70
N SER A 165 -3.96 -12.99 1.47
CA SER A 165 -4.79 -13.93 2.23
C SER A 165 -4.44 -14.02 3.72
N ALA A 166 -3.26 -13.55 4.12
CA ALA A 166 -2.82 -13.45 5.50
C ALA A 166 -3.51 -12.32 6.31
N ALA A 167 -4.34 -11.48 5.67
CA ALA A 167 -5.07 -10.42 6.38
C ALA A 167 -6.05 -11.00 7.40
N SER A 168 -6.21 -10.31 8.55
CA SER A 168 -7.09 -10.81 9.64
C SER A 168 -8.58 -10.72 9.30
N LEU A 169 -8.96 -9.78 8.44
CA LEU A 169 -10.34 -9.59 7.99
C LEU A 169 -10.34 -9.10 6.55
N LEU A 170 -11.12 -9.76 5.70
CA LEU A 170 -11.53 -9.26 4.38
C LEU A 170 -13.00 -8.83 4.45
N ALA A 171 -13.28 -7.58 4.11
CA ALA A 171 -14.63 -7.06 3.91
C ALA A 171 -14.84 -6.76 2.42
N ILE A 172 -15.93 -7.28 1.86
CA ILE A 172 -16.38 -7.01 0.50
C ILE A 172 -17.69 -6.24 0.60
N VAL A 173 -17.69 -5.02 0.08
CA VAL A 173 -18.78 -4.05 0.22
C VAL A 173 -19.18 -3.45 -1.13
N GLY A 174 -20.31 -2.74 -1.17
CA GLY A 174 -20.73 -1.99 -2.34
C GLY A 174 -21.76 -2.70 -3.20
N GLU A 175 -21.75 -2.43 -4.50
CA GLU A 175 -22.73 -2.94 -5.47
C GLU A 175 -22.09 -3.94 -6.44
N CYS A 176 -22.74 -5.09 -6.66
CA CYS A 176 -22.39 -5.99 -7.76
C CYS A 176 -23.57 -6.88 -8.18
N ASP A 177 -23.53 -7.33 -9.43
CA ASP A 177 -24.54 -8.23 -9.98
C ASP A 177 -24.55 -9.56 -9.22
N TYR A 178 -25.73 -10.18 -9.10
CA TYR A 178 -25.89 -11.45 -8.39
C TYR A 178 -24.91 -12.54 -8.85
N SER A 179 -24.67 -12.65 -10.16
CA SER A 179 -23.73 -13.63 -10.71
C SER A 179 -22.29 -13.40 -10.25
N ASP A 180 -21.86 -12.15 -10.13
CA ASP A 180 -20.51 -11.83 -9.67
C ASP A 180 -20.39 -11.98 -8.16
N CYS A 181 -21.44 -11.64 -7.39
CA CYS A 181 -21.48 -11.94 -5.96
C CYS A 181 -21.31 -13.45 -5.67
N VAL A 182 -22.00 -14.31 -6.44
CA VAL A 182 -21.86 -15.77 -6.32
C VAL A 182 -20.44 -16.20 -6.67
N TRP A 183 -19.90 -15.70 -7.79
CA TRP A 183 -18.54 -16.02 -8.21
C TRP A 183 -17.50 -15.63 -7.15
N ILE A 184 -17.61 -14.42 -6.58
CA ILE A 184 -16.69 -13.94 -5.53
C ILE A 184 -16.73 -14.86 -4.32
N ARG A 185 -17.92 -15.25 -3.84
CA ARG A 185 -18.07 -16.16 -2.69
C ARG A 185 -17.42 -17.52 -2.91
N GLU A 186 -17.51 -18.05 -4.13
CA GLU A 186 -16.90 -19.34 -4.48
C GLU A 186 -15.38 -19.27 -4.66
N ASN A 187 -14.84 -18.08 -4.97
CA ASN A 187 -13.43 -17.92 -5.33
C ASN A 187 -12.57 -17.23 -4.27
N VAL A 188 -13.15 -16.55 -3.28
CA VAL A 188 -12.41 -15.98 -2.16
C VAL A 188 -11.87 -17.10 -1.26
N LYS A 189 -10.55 -17.09 -1.04
CA LYS A 189 -9.85 -18.08 -0.20
C LYS A 189 -9.28 -17.39 1.02
N THR A 190 -10.01 -17.46 2.14
CA THR A 190 -9.51 -17.02 3.44
C THR A 190 -9.94 -17.98 4.54
N GLU A 191 -9.02 -18.23 5.47
CA GLU A 191 -9.29 -18.93 6.73
C GLU A 191 -9.59 -17.95 7.87
N ASN A 192 -9.45 -16.64 7.60
CA ASN A 192 -9.66 -15.55 8.55
C ASN A 192 -11.09 -14.97 8.42
N GLY A 193 -11.34 -13.84 9.08
CA GLY A 193 -12.65 -13.18 9.01
C GLY A 193 -13.01 -12.78 7.58
N LEU A 194 -14.26 -13.06 7.19
CA LEU A 194 -14.85 -12.65 5.92
C LEU A 194 -16.20 -11.99 6.17
N ALA A 195 -16.37 -10.76 5.68
CA ALA A 195 -17.61 -10.00 5.79
C ALA A 195 -18.11 -9.58 4.40
N PHE A 196 -19.42 -9.72 4.18
CA PHE A 196 -20.08 -9.26 2.96
C PHE A 196 -21.14 -8.22 3.34
N ASN A 197 -21.05 -7.04 2.73
CA ASN A 197 -22.08 -6.00 2.80
C ASN A 197 -22.37 -5.49 1.37
N ILE A 198 -23.00 -6.36 0.58
CA ILE A 198 -23.27 -6.13 -0.84
C ILE A 198 -24.75 -5.76 -1.02
N THR A 199 -24.99 -4.72 -1.81
CA THR A 199 -26.32 -4.40 -2.35
C THR A 199 -26.41 -5.01 -3.75
N LEU A 200 -27.48 -5.77 -4.00
CA LEU A 200 -27.75 -6.48 -5.26
C LEU A 200 -28.70 -5.67 -6.15
#